data_AF-A0A518D9D2-F1
#
_entry.id   AF-A0A518D9D2-F1
#
_cell.length_a   1.000
_cell.length_b   1.000
_cell.length_c   1.000
_cell.angle_alpha   90.00
_cell.angle_beta   90.00
_cell.angle_gamma   90.00
#
_symmetry.space_group_name_H-M   'P 1'
#
loop_
_entity.id
_entity.type
_entity.pdbx_description
1 polymer ?
#
loop_
_entity_poly.entity_id
_entity_poly.type
_entity_poly.pdbx_seq_one_letter_code
_entity_poly.pdbx_strand_id
1 'polypeptide(L)'
;MTDAQALLAILAAIYLSECALWARSGAVVFVAWAPLGYRPVEQGALHNASGSLVWACPWPPLSPAFLTGASPVAISPLGIAPFSDAEAAGYLPWDQVRSVAYRESVLLVNDRHFASAAAPEQAGLLARQIARLSRRSQQGRGRAVEAAIDRSLSPQRTARRLRTLRGRTRTLRRLCNVLGVYFFGASALLVWYAPARAMWLLLLVWLVGLLVLTIVEFRDAYRRVHRRSPTGWRTKGVTMMLSPMAAIRAYDQVGRKALAECHPLAAASLLCGPEAFSEFVQAEWGRTAFPEPTGAPEDADAAVVRRWHRARLLEGAQRLADQGRSGAFDLAAAPAAIDDDCQTYCPRCRTQFVIAEGACQPCGGIPLRPLSAHL
;
A
#
# COMPACT_ATOMS: atom_id res chain seq x y z
N MET A 1 19.46 36.20 -5.30
CA MET A 1 18.25 35.45 -5.72
C MET A 1 17.20 36.46 -6.07
N THR A 2 16.63 36.41 -7.29
CA THR A 2 15.54 37.33 -7.68
C THR A 2 14.22 36.87 -7.06
N ASP A 3 13.24 37.77 -6.93
CA ASP A 3 11.90 37.43 -6.42
C ASP A 3 11.24 36.30 -7.24
N ALA A 4 11.48 36.27 -8.55
CA ALA A 4 10.99 35.20 -9.42
C ALA A 4 11.63 33.83 -9.11
N GLN A 5 12.93 33.79 -8.80
CA GLN A 5 13.61 32.56 -8.38
C GLN A 5 13.10 32.08 -7.03
N ALA A 6 12.86 33.01 -6.09
CA ALA A 6 12.29 32.71 -4.79
C ALA A 6 10.90 32.07 -4.93
N LEU A 7 10.03 32.67 -5.76
CA LEU A 7 8.69 32.15 -6.03
C LEU A 7 8.73 30.75 -6.67
N LEU A 8 9.62 30.53 -7.65
CA LEU A 8 9.79 29.23 -8.28
C LEU A 8 10.28 28.17 -7.28
N ALA A 9 11.20 28.53 -6.39
CA ALA A 9 11.68 27.64 -5.33
C ALA A 9 10.56 27.27 -4.34
N ILE A 10 9.71 28.24 -3.95
CA ILE A 10 8.55 28.00 -3.10
C ILE A 10 7.56 27.05 -3.80
N LEU A 11 7.25 27.28 -5.08
CA LEU A 11 6.37 26.41 -5.86
C LEU A 11 6.92 24.98 -5.99
N ALA A 12 8.23 24.85 -6.24
CA ALA A 12 8.90 23.55 -6.27
C ALA A 12 8.83 22.85 -4.91
N ALA A 13 9.05 23.55 -3.80
CA ALA A 13 8.95 22.99 -2.45
C ALA A 13 7.53 22.51 -2.14
N ILE A 14 6.50 23.29 -2.49
CA ILE A 14 5.09 22.89 -2.35
C ILE A 14 4.81 21.64 -3.19
N TYR A 15 5.26 21.61 -4.45
CA TYR A 15 5.07 20.46 -5.31
C TYR A 15 5.76 19.19 -4.80
N LEU A 16 6.99 19.31 -4.29
CA LEU A 16 7.70 18.19 -3.66
C LEU A 16 6.94 17.71 -2.43
N SER A 17 6.38 18.60 -1.60
CA SER A 17 5.57 18.19 -0.45
C SER A 17 4.35 17.34 -0.85
N GLU A 18 3.74 17.61 -2.01
CA GLU A 18 2.64 16.82 -2.57
C GLU A 18 3.10 15.45 -3.12
N CYS A 19 4.40 15.28 -3.38
CA CYS A 19 5.01 13.99 -3.75
C CYS A 19 5.29 13.11 -2.53
N ALA A 20 5.30 13.69 -1.32
CA ALA A 20 5.49 12.94 -0.09
C ALA A 20 4.17 12.25 0.33
N LEU A 21 4.26 10.98 0.69
CA LEU A 21 3.15 10.15 1.15
C LEU A 21 3.48 9.58 2.52
N TRP A 22 2.65 9.87 3.51
CA TRP A 22 2.70 9.12 4.76
C TRP A 22 2.00 7.77 4.60
N ALA A 23 2.77 6.68 4.67
CA ALA A 23 2.29 5.32 4.66
C ALA A 23 2.23 4.78 6.10
N ARG A 24 1.06 4.31 6.55
CA ARG A 24 0.91 3.77 7.91
C ARG A 24 1.72 2.48 8.08
N SER A 25 2.02 2.11 9.33
CA SER A 25 2.64 0.82 9.63
C SER A 25 1.82 -0.35 9.04
N GLY A 26 2.51 -1.31 8.41
CA GLY A 26 1.90 -2.43 7.68
C GLY A 26 1.36 -2.09 6.28
N ALA A 27 1.50 -0.85 5.82
CA ALA A 27 1.23 -0.48 4.44
C ALA A 27 2.44 -0.72 3.55
N VAL A 28 2.19 -1.07 2.29
CA VAL A 28 3.19 -1.18 1.23
C VAL A 28 2.84 -0.18 0.15
N VAL A 29 3.81 0.67 -0.20
CA VAL A 29 3.68 1.63 -1.30
C VAL A 29 4.44 1.11 -2.51
N PHE A 30 3.75 0.95 -3.63
CA PHE A 30 4.40 0.66 -4.91
C PHE A 30 4.67 1.97 -5.63
N VAL A 31 5.95 2.28 -5.85
CA VAL A 31 6.41 3.49 -6.55
C VAL A 31 7.15 3.12 -7.85
N ALA A 32 6.98 3.92 -8.89
CA ALA A 32 7.70 3.76 -10.17
C ALA A 32 8.51 5.03 -10.45
N TRP A 33 9.83 4.92 -10.38
CA TRP A 33 10.76 6.04 -10.57
C TRP A 33 11.32 6.15 -12.00
N ALA A 34 11.14 5.10 -12.81
CA ALA A 34 11.74 4.91 -14.13
C ALA A 34 10.85 3.98 -14.97
N PRO A 35 11.12 3.77 -16.27
CA PRO A 35 10.45 2.72 -17.06
C PRO A 35 10.64 1.29 -16.51
N LEU A 36 11.54 1.11 -15.53
CA LEU A 36 11.92 -0.17 -14.91
C LEU A 36 10.83 -0.81 -14.02
N GLY A 37 9.59 -0.32 -14.07
CA GLY A 37 8.47 -0.88 -13.32
C GLY A 37 8.35 -0.35 -11.89
N TYR A 38 7.47 -0.98 -11.11
CA TYR A 38 7.22 -0.60 -9.73
C TYR A 38 8.13 -1.35 -8.77
N ARG A 39 8.57 -0.67 -7.72
CA ARG A 39 9.22 -1.27 -6.55
C ARG A 39 8.32 -1.14 -5.32
N PRO A 40 8.19 -2.19 -4.49
CA PRO A 40 7.53 -2.09 -3.20
C PRO A 40 8.43 -1.33 -2.23
N VAL A 41 7.84 -0.43 -1.45
CA VAL A 41 8.49 0.34 -0.39
C VAL A 41 7.63 0.23 0.87
N GLU A 42 8.21 -0.35 1.91
CA GLU A 42 7.53 -0.61 3.18
C GLU A 42 7.97 0.37 4.27
N GLN A 43 9.24 0.75 4.23
CA GLN A 43 9.84 1.74 5.10
C GLN A 43 10.48 2.82 4.23
N GLY A 44 9.99 4.04 4.38
CA GLY A 44 10.58 5.23 3.79
C GLY A 44 11.77 5.77 4.60
N ALA A 45 12.37 6.85 4.12
CA ALA A 45 13.57 7.46 4.72
C ALA A 45 13.34 8.00 6.15
N LEU A 46 12.10 8.42 6.45
CA LEU A 46 11.67 8.83 7.78
C LEU A 46 10.59 7.86 8.25
N HIS A 47 10.80 7.17 9.36
CA HIS A 47 9.84 6.21 9.90
C HIS A 47 9.67 6.36 11.41
N ASN A 48 8.50 5.98 11.91
CA ASN A 48 8.18 5.86 13.32
C ASN A 48 7.19 4.70 13.53
N ALA A 49 6.72 4.49 14.76
CA ALA A 49 5.75 3.43 15.08
C ALA A 49 4.42 3.53 14.31
N SER A 50 4.04 4.73 13.87
CA SER A 50 2.79 4.98 13.15
C SER A 50 2.91 4.80 11.65
N GLY A 51 4.11 4.82 11.07
CA GLY A 51 4.32 4.71 9.64
C GLY A 51 5.63 5.28 9.14
N SER A 52 5.72 5.49 7.83
CA SER A 52 6.89 6.05 7.18
C SER A 52 6.52 7.03 6.06
N LEU A 53 7.41 7.99 5.81
CA LEU A 53 7.30 8.94 4.70
C LEU A 53 7.93 8.34 3.45
N VAL A 54 7.09 8.03 2.46
CA VAL A 54 7.51 7.50 1.16
C VAL A 54 7.41 8.61 0.11
N TRP A 55 8.46 8.75 -0.69
CA TRP A 55 8.48 9.69 -1.81
C TRP A 55 7.94 9.02 -3.07
N ALA A 56 6.89 9.60 -3.64
CA ALA A 56 6.49 9.28 -5.01
C ALA A 56 7.45 9.96 -6.01
N CYS A 57 7.45 9.47 -7.24
CA CYS A 57 8.29 10.03 -8.30
C CYS A 57 7.97 11.54 -8.47
N PRO A 58 8.97 12.43 -8.39
CA PRO A 58 8.76 13.87 -8.48
C PRO A 58 8.50 14.33 -9.92
N TRP A 59 8.81 13.52 -10.93
CA TRP A 59 8.46 13.87 -12.31
C TRP A 59 6.94 13.93 -12.50
N PRO A 60 6.43 14.76 -13.44
CA PRO A 60 5.01 14.81 -13.75
C PRO A 60 4.45 13.38 -13.86
N PRO A 61 3.28 13.09 -13.28
CA PRO A 61 2.94 11.73 -12.87
C PRO A 61 2.70 10.83 -14.09
N LEU A 62 3.76 10.15 -14.53
CA LEU A 62 3.71 9.13 -15.56
C LEU A 62 3.01 7.88 -15.03
N SER A 63 3.21 7.62 -13.74
CA SER A 63 2.77 6.45 -12.99
C SER A 63 2.38 6.86 -11.57
N PRO A 64 1.19 6.48 -11.06
CA PRO A 64 0.77 6.84 -9.72
C PRO A 64 1.42 5.90 -8.72
N ALA A 65 1.68 6.39 -7.50
CA ALA A 65 1.98 5.52 -6.38
C ALA A 65 0.74 4.72 -5.98
N PHE A 66 0.89 3.44 -5.63
CA PHE A 66 -0.19 2.61 -5.11
C PHE A 66 0.04 2.27 -3.64
N LEU A 67 -0.95 2.54 -2.80
CA LEU A 67 -0.96 2.15 -1.39
C LEU A 67 -1.86 0.93 -1.22
N THR A 68 -1.30 -0.12 -0.63
CA THR A 68 -2.02 -1.32 -0.18
C THR A 68 -1.50 -1.71 1.20
N GLY A 69 -2.17 -2.62 1.89
CA GLY A 69 -1.71 -3.14 3.18
C GLY A 69 -2.29 -4.51 3.43
N ALA A 70 -1.58 -5.31 4.22
CA ALA A 70 -2.12 -6.55 4.74
C ALA A 70 -3.32 -6.27 5.67
N SER A 71 -4.15 -7.28 5.94
CA SER A 71 -5.21 -7.12 6.94
C SER A 71 -4.57 -6.91 8.32
N PRO A 72 -4.92 -5.85 9.07
CA PRO A 72 -4.42 -5.65 10.44
C PRO A 72 -5.14 -6.55 11.45
N VAL A 73 -6.12 -7.35 11.01
CA VAL A 73 -6.90 -8.26 11.82
C VAL A 73 -6.81 -9.67 11.25
N ALA A 74 -6.53 -10.64 12.11
CA ALA A 74 -6.74 -12.06 11.86
C ALA A 74 -8.21 -12.40 12.05
N ILE A 75 -8.79 -13.11 11.09
CA ILE A 75 -10.19 -13.53 11.11
C ILE A 75 -10.22 -15.04 10.96
N SER A 76 -10.98 -15.73 11.82
CA SER A 76 -11.16 -17.18 11.75
C SER A 76 -12.64 -17.57 11.95
N PRO A 77 -13.00 -18.86 11.81
CA PRO A 77 -14.33 -19.33 12.17
C PRO A 77 -14.71 -19.10 13.64
N LEU A 78 -13.71 -19.02 14.54
CA LEU A 78 -13.89 -18.90 15.98
C LEU A 78 -14.12 -17.45 16.43
N GLY A 79 -13.38 -16.51 15.85
CA GLY A 79 -13.48 -15.09 16.20
C GLY A 79 -12.53 -14.21 15.40
N ILE A 80 -12.22 -13.06 15.97
CA ILE A 80 -11.28 -12.08 15.42
C ILE A 80 -10.19 -11.76 16.45
N ALA A 81 -8.99 -11.45 15.97
CA ALA A 81 -7.87 -11.00 16.80
C ALA A 81 -7.03 -9.97 16.03
N PRO A 82 -6.55 -8.89 16.66
CA PRO A 82 -5.61 -7.98 16.02
C PRO A 82 -4.25 -8.66 15.77
N PHE A 83 -3.51 -8.21 14.75
CA PHE A 83 -2.12 -8.67 14.55
C PHE A 83 -1.08 -7.91 15.39
N SER A 84 -1.40 -6.69 15.83
CA SER A 84 -0.52 -5.88 16.68
C SER A 84 -1.15 -5.65 18.05
N ASP A 85 -0.39 -5.90 19.11
CA ASP A 85 -0.89 -5.96 20.49
C ASP A 85 -0.81 -4.63 21.25
N ALA A 86 -0.33 -3.54 20.62
CA ALA A 86 0.09 -2.34 21.36
C ALA A 86 -0.99 -1.73 22.27
N GLU A 87 -2.26 -1.73 21.87
CA GLU A 87 -3.38 -1.18 22.67
C GLU A 87 -4.74 -1.86 22.35
N ALA A 88 -4.75 -2.89 21.51
CA ALA A 88 -5.97 -3.45 20.95
C ALA A 88 -6.65 -4.45 21.90
N ALA A 89 -7.99 -4.47 21.87
CA ALA A 89 -8.75 -5.57 22.47
C ALA A 89 -8.23 -6.91 21.91
N GLY A 90 -7.98 -7.88 22.80
CA GLY A 90 -7.41 -9.19 22.46
C GLY A 90 -8.31 -10.05 21.57
N TYR A 91 -8.37 -11.36 21.84
CA TYR A 91 -9.30 -12.21 21.13
C TYR A 91 -10.76 -11.80 21.40
N LEU A 92 -11.58 -11.77 20.34
CA LEU A 92 -13.02 -11.54 20.46
C LEU A 92 -13.79 -12.64 19.72
N PRO A 93 -14.51 -13.52 20.44
CA PRO A 93 -15.37 -14.52 19.82
C PRO A 93 -16.58 -13.85 19.15
N TRP A 94 -17.14 -14.52 18.15
CA TRP A 94 -18.19 -13.93 17.30
C TRP A 94 -19.48 -13.55 18.02
N ASP A 95 -19.82 -14.24 19.11
CA ASP A 95 -20.97 -13.96 19.97
C ASP A 95 -20.81 -12.67 20.78
N GLN A 96 -19.58 -12.23 21.01
CA GLN A 96 -19.26 -10.96 21.68
C GLN A 96 -19.16 -9.77 20.72
N VAL A 97 -19.23 -9.99 19.40
CA VAL A 97 -19.22 -8.91 18.40
C VAL A 97 -20.62 -8.27 18.29
N ARG A 98 -20.86 -7.19 19.04
CA ARG A 98 -22.15 -6.47 19.09
C ARG A 98 -22.24 -5.37 18.03
N SER A 99 -21.21 -4.56 17.90
CA SER A 99 -21.14 -3.46 16.92
C SER A 99 -19.82 -3.48 16.17
N VAL A 100 -19.84 -3.11 14.89
CA VAL A 100 -18.64 -2.96 14.05
C VAL A 100 -18.77 -1.67 13.26
N ALA A 101 -17.86 -0.75 13.50
CA ALA A 101 -17.78 0.54 12.83
C ALA A 101 -16.36 0.83 12.37
N TYR A 102 -16.16 1.91 11.64
CA TYR A 102 -14.84 2.41 11.33
C TYR A 102 -14.85 3.94 11.32
N ARG A 103 -13.74 4.54 11.72
CA ARG A 103 -13.50 5.98 11.68
C ARG A 103 -12.16 6.20 11.01
N GLU A 104 -12.16 6.85 9.85
CA GLU A 104 -10.97 6.98 9.00
C GLU A 104 -10.34 5.60 8.74
N SER A 105 -9.08 5.38 9.12
CA SER A 105 -8.37 4.10 9.02
C SER A 105 -8.46 3.24 10.28
N VAL A 106 -9.26 3.63 11.27
CA VAL A 106 -9.42 2.92 12.54
C VAL A 106 -10.65 2.02 12.48
N LEU A 107 -10.46 0.73 12.75
CA LEU A 107 -11.53 -0.25 12.91
C LEU A 107 -11.99 -0.24 14.37
N LEU A 108 -13.30 -0.10 14.57
CA LEU A 108 -13.94 -0.10 15.88
C LEU A 108 -14.81 -1.34 16.03
N VAL A 109 -14.63 -2.09 17.12
CA VAL A 109 -15.49 -3.23 17.49
C VAL A 109 -15.99 -3.00 18.90
N ASN A 110 -17.31 -3.07 19.09
CA ASN A 110 -17.96 -2.70 20.36
C ASN A 110 -17.57 -1.28 20.82
N ASP A 111 -17.51 -0.34 19.88
CA ASP A 111 -17.12 1.06 20.08
C ASP A 111 -15.70 1.28 20.64
N ARG A 112 -14.86 0.24 20.65
CA ARG A 112 -13.46 0.29 21.07
C ARG A 112 -12.53 0.17 19.87
N HIS A 113 -11.35 0.78 19.98
CA HIS A 113 -10.30 0.59 19.00
C HIS A 113 -9.88 -0.87 18.93
N PHE A 114 -10.02 -1.48 17.76
CA PHE A 114 -9.67 -2.88 17.54
C PHE A 114 -8.42 -3.03 16.69
N ALA A 115 -8.31 -2.27 15.59
CA ALA A 115 -7.12 -2.30 14.73
C ALA A 115 -7.03 -1.04 13.87
N SER A 116 -5.83 -0.75 13.36
CA SER A 116 -5.59 0.33 12.40
C SER A 116 -5.22 -0.25 11.04
N ALA A 117 -5.99 0.08 10.01
CA ALA A 117 -5.72 -0.33 8.64
C ALA A 117 -4.76 0.64 7.93
N ALA A 118 -4.17 0.21 6.81
CA ALA A 118 -3.29 1.04 6.00
C ALA A 118 -4.03 2.23 5.36
N ALA A 119 -5.31 2.06 5.06
CA ALA A 119 -6.16 3.09 4.45
C ALA A 119 -7.61 3.04 4.95
N PRO A 120 -8.34 4.18 4.93
CA PRO A 120 -9.74 4.23 5.33
C PRO A 120 -10.65 3.27 4.55
N GLU A 121 -10.40 3.11 3.26
CA GLU A 121 -11.16 2.20 2.39
C GLU A 121 -11.02 0.74 2.84
N GLN A 122 -9.84 0.37 3.34
CA GLN A 122 -9.55 -0.96 3.88
C GLN A 122 -10.27 -1.17 5.21
N ALA A 123 -10.22 -0.20 6.14
CA ALA A 123 -10.96 -0.27 7.40
C ALA A 123 -12.47 -0.43 7.17
N GLY A 124 -13.04 0.34 6.24
CA GLY A 124 -14.45 0.20 5.87
C GLY A 124 -14.79 -1.14 5.19
N LEU A 125 -13.86 -1.73 4.43
CA LEU A 125 -14.03 -3.08 3.87
C LEU A 125 -14.05 -4.14 4.98
N LEU A 126 -13.10 -4.06 5.92
CA LEU A 126 -12.97 -4.97 7.05
C LEU A 126 -14.19 -4.89 7.97
N ALA A 127 -14.66 -3.68 8.31
CA ALA A 127 -15.86 -3.49 9.10
C ALA A 127 -17.08 -4.19 8.48
N ARG A 128 -17.31 -4.00 7.17
CA ARG A 128 -18.38 -4.70 6.43
C ARG A 128 -18.17 -6.20 6.31
N GLN A 129 -16.93 -6.68 6.31
CA GLN A 129 -16.63 -8.11 6.28
C GLN A 129 -16.96 -8.75 7.63
N ILE A 130 -16.47 -8.17 8.72
CA ILE A 130 -16.70 -8.64 10.09
C ILE A 130 -18.20 -8.62 10.41
N ALA A 131 -18.90 -7.53 10.09
CA ALA A 131 -20.36 -7.43 10.29
C ALA A 131 -21.17 -8.47 9.49
N ARG A 132 -20.67 -8.91 8.33
CA ARG A 132 -21.31 -10.00 7.55
C ARG A 132 -20.99 -11.38 8.11
N LEU A 133 -19.79 -11.56 8.69
CA LEU A 133 -19.34 -12.83 9.26
C LEU A 133 -20.00 -13.10 10.62
N SER A 134 -20.23 -12.08 11.45
CA SER A 134 -20.89 -12.24 12.75
C SER A 134 -22.28 -12.88 12.62
N ARG A 135 -23.01 -12.56 11.54
CA ARG A 135 -24.35 -13.09 11.23
C ARG A 135 -24.38 -14.49 10.60
N ARG A 136 -23.22 -15.09 10.29
CA ARG A 136 -23.15 -16.43 9.67
C ARG A 136 -22.95 -17.52 10.72
N SER A 137 -23.34 -18.75 10.39
CA SER A 137 -22.98 -19.94 11.17
C SER A 137 -21.46 -20.19 11.13
N GLN A 138 -20.91 -20.89 12.11
CA GLN A 138 -19.47 -21.18 12.20
C GLN A 138 -18.90 -21.84 10.93
N GLN A 139 -19.58 -22.85 10.37
CA GLN A 139 -19.18 -23.47 9.11
C GLN A 139 -19.24 -22.49 7.92
N GLY A 140 -20.26 -21.64 7.89
CA GLY A 140 -20.41 -20.59 6.88
C GLY A 140 -19.38 -19.47 6.99
N ARG A 141 -18.81 -19.24 8.17
CA ARG A 141 -17.73 -18.26 8.42
C ARG A 141 -16.42 -18.72 7.80
N GLY A 142 -16.00 -19.97 8.03
CA GLY A 142 -14.73 -20.48 7.48
C GLY A 142 -14.62 -20.32 5.97
N ARG A 143 -15.60 -20.86 5.23
CA ARG A 143 -15.66 -20.70 3.75
C ARG A 143 -15.69 -19.24 3.31
N ALA A 144 -16.37 -18.36 4.07
CA ALA A 144 -16.48 -16.95 3.73
C ALA A 144 -15.17 -16.18 3.96
N VAL A 145 -14.40 -16.57 4.98
CA VAL A 145 -13.08 -16.00 5.28
C VAL A 145 -12.05 -16.48 4.25
N GLU A 146 -11.99 -17.77 3.93
CA GLU A 146 -11.14 -18.33 2.87
C GLU A 146 -11.43 -17.62 1.54
N ALA A 147 -12.69 -17.53 1.13
CA ALA A 147 -13.08 -16.81 -0.07
C ALA A 147 -12.75 -15.30 -0.01
N ALA A 148 -12.63 -14.70 1.17
CA ALA A 148 -12.18 -13.31 1.30
C ALA A 148 -10.67 -13.16 1.11
N ILE A 149 -9.89 -14.10 1.66
CA ILE A 149 -8.43 -14.19 1.48
C ILE A 149 -8.10 -14.46 0.00
N ASP A 150 -8.73 -15.45 -0.63
CA ASP A 150 -8.52 -15.73 -2.06
C ASP A 150 -8.89 -14.52 -2.93
N ARG A 151 -9.95 -13.80 -2.57
CA ARG A 151 -10.37 -12.59 -3.28
C ARG A 151 -9.42 -11.41 -3.12
N SER A 152 -8.70 -11.30 -2.01
CA SER A 152 -7.69 -10.24 -1.80
C SER A 152 -6.37 -10.60 -2.49
N LEU A 153 -6.06 -11.90 -2.60
CA LEU A 153 -4.87 -12.43 -3.27
C LEU A 153 -5.04 -12.67 -4.79
N SER A 154 -6.25 -12.54 -5.34
CA SER A 154 -6.53 -12.81 -6.77
C SER A 154 -5.85 -11.80 -7.74
N PRO A 155 -4.91 -12.24 -8.60
CA PRO A 155 -4.30 -11.40 -9.62
C PRO A 155 -5.31 -10.87 -10.64
N GLN A 156 -6.31 -11.68 -11.00
CA GLN A 156 -7.30 -11.32 -12.02
C GLN A 156 -8.12 -10.11 -11.57
N ARG A 157 -8.48 -10.06 -10.28
CA ARG A 157 -9.19 -8.93 -9.68
C ARG A 157 -8.33 -7.68 -9.64
N THR A 158 -7.08 -7.81 -9.21
CA THR A 158 -6.12 -6.69 -9.18
C THR A 158 -5.87 -6.16 -10.59
N ALA A 159 -5.70 -7.03 -11.58
CA ALA A 159 -5.53 -6.68 -12.98
C ALA A 159 -6.77 -5.98 -13.55
N ARG A 160 -7.98 -6.43 -13.20
CA ARG A 160 -9.23 -5.73 -13.59
C ARG A 160 -9.29 -4.33 -13.00
N ARG A 161 -8.89 -4.14 -11.73
CA ARG A 161 -8.83 -2.82 -11.09
C ARG A 161 -7.80 -1.91 -11.76
N LEU A 162 -6.60 -2.41 -12.03
CA LEU A 162 -5.56 -1.68 -12.75
C LEU A 162 -6.00 -1.28 -14.16
N ARG A 163 -6.63 -2.19 -14.92
CA ARG A 163 -7.21 -1.87 -16.24
C ARG A 163 -8.27 -0.79 -16.14
N THR A 164 -9.18 -0.91 -15.17
CA THR A 164 -10.22 0.11 -14.92
C THR A 164 -9.58 1.46 -14.61
N LEU A 165 -8.59 1.51 -13.71
CA LEU A 165 -7.88 2.74 -13.38
C LEU A 165 -7.23 3.34 -14.63
N ARG A 166 -6.38 2.58 -15.34
CA ARG A 166 -5.66 3.05 -16.54
C ARG A 166 -6.62 3.56 -17.62
N GLY A 167 -7.72 2.85 -17.85
CA GLY A 167 -8.75 3.25 -18.82
C GLY A 167 -9.48 4.54 -18.42
N ARG A 168 -9.77 4.73 -17.12
CA ARG A 168 -10.50 5.90 -16.61
C ARG A 168 -9.63 7.12 -16.32
N THR A 169 -8.30 6.98 -16.32
CA THR A 169 -7.37 8.06 -15.96
C THR A 169 -6.46 8.50 -17.10
N ARG A 170 -6.64 7.97 -18.32
CA ARG A 170 -5.77 8.30 -19.46
C ARG A 170 -5.78 9.80 -19.79
N THR A 171 -6.96 10.41 -19.83
CA THR A 171 -7.13 11.85 -20.09
C THR A 171 -6.60 12.67 -18.93
N LEU A 172 -7.02 12.33 -17.69
CA LEU A 172 -6.51 12.97 -16.47
C LEU A 172 -4.98 12.99 -16.43
N ARG A 173 -4.33 11.85 -16.73
CA ARG A 173 -2.87 11.75 -16.77
C ARG A 173 -2.27 12.73 -17.77
N ARG A 174 -2.83 12.83 -18.99
CA ARG A 174 -2.37 13.80 -20.00
C ARG A 174 -2.49 15.23 -19.48
N LEU A 175 -3.64 15.59 -18.91
CA LEU A 175 -3.87 16.94 -18.36
C LEU A 175 -2.90 17.25 -17.22
N CYS A 176 -2.68 16.33 -16.28
CA CYS A 176 -1.70 16.48 -15.21
C CYS A 176 -0.28 16.70 -15.74
N ASN A 177 0.13 15.97 -16.78
CA ASN A 177 1.44 16.14 -17.40
C ASN A 177 1.56 17.47 -18.15
N VAL A 178 0.53 17.87 -18.90
CA VAL A 178 0.48 19.18 -19.58
C VAL A 178 0.54 20.31 -18.56
N LEU A 179 -0.20 20.21 -17.46
CA LEU A 179 -0.18 21.18 -16.37
C LEU A 179 1.20 21.24 -15.70
N GLY A 180 1.86 20.10 -15.50
CA GLY A 180 3.24 20.04 -14.99
C GLY A 180 4.24 20.72 -15.91
N VAL A 181 4.21 20.41 -17.21
CA VAL A 181 5.07 21.07 -18.23
C VAL A 181 4.78 22.57 -18.32
N TYR A 182 3.52 22.95 -18.23
CA TYR A 182 3.11 24.35 -18.20
C TYR A 182 3.72 25.09 -17.00
N PHE A 183 3.64 24.52 -15.79
CA PHE A 183 4.13 25.15 -14.57
C PHE A 183 5.65 25.16 -14.39
N PHE A 184 6.35 24.13 -14.84
CA PHE A 184 7.80 24.01 -14.61
C PHE A 184 8.64 24.29 -15.86
N GLY A 185 8.07 24.14 -17.06
CA GLY A 185 8.75 24.42 -18.32
C GLY A 185 8.34 25.76 -18.91
N ALA A 186 7.06 25.88 -19.32
CA ALA A 186 6.59 27.02 -20.09
C ALA A 186 6.64 28.33 -19.28
N SER A 187 6.17 28.33 -18.04
CA SER A 187 6.20 29.51 -17.17
C SER A 187 7.64 30.02 -16.93
N ALA A 188 8.58 29.11 -16.67
CA ALA A 188 9.98 29.44 -16.40
C ALA A 188 10.65 30.06 -17.63
N LEU A 189 10.43 29.49 -18.82
CA LEU A 189 10.93 30.06 -20.08
C LEU A 189 10.32 31.43 -20.35
N LEU A 190 9.01 31.61 -20.15
CA LEU A 190 8.32 32.86 -20.46
C LEU A 190 8.71 34.01 -19.54
N VAL A 191 8.99 33.73 -18.26
CA VAL A 191 9.57 34.71 -17.33
C VAL A 191 10.92 35.23 -17.82
N TRP A 192 11.69 34.42 -18.55
CA TRP A 192 13.00 34.79 -19.07
C TRP A 192 12.95 35.59 -20.38
N TYR A 193 12.01 35.28 -21.27
CA TYR A 193 12.07 35.75 -22.67
C TYR A 193 11.02 36.77 -23.08
N ALA A 194 9.92 36.94 -22.35
CA ALA A 194 8.78 37.72 -22.85
C ALA A 194 8.47 39.00 -22.03
N PRO A 195 8.00 40.08 -22.68
CA PRO A 195 7.47 41.24 -21.97
C PRO A 195 6.20 40.85 -21.19
N ALA A 196 6.34 40.86 -19.86
CA ALA A 196 5.41 40.24 -18.91
C ALA A 196 3.94 40.70 -19.04
N ARG A 197 3.67 41.91 -19.56
CA ARG A 197 2.34 42.56 -19.51
C ARG A 197 1.29 41.99 -20.47
N ALA A 198 1.67 41.42 -21.60
CA ALA A 198 0.69 40.88 -22.56
C ALA A 198 0.47 39.37 -22.38
N MET A 199 1.49 38.63 -21.95
CA MET A 199 1.42 37.16 -21.90
C MET A 199 0.74 36.62 -20.65
N TRP A 200 0.70 37.37 -19.55
CA TRP A 200 0.13 36.87 -18.29
C TRP A 200 -1.37 36.57 -18.38
N LEU A 201 -2.16 37.33 -19.15
CA LEU A 201 -3.59 37.07 -19.34
C LEU A 201 -3.82 35.76 -20.08
N LEU A 202 -3.08 35.55 -21.18
CA LEU A 202 -3.16 34.30 -21.94
C LEU A 202 -2.77 33.10 -21.08
N LEU A 203 -1.68 33.24 -20.31
CA LEU A 203 -1.24 32.23 -19.35
C LEU A 203 -2.31 31.94 -18.29
N LEU A 204 -2.91 32.97 -17.71
CA LEU A 204 -3.97 32.80 -16.72
C LEU A 204 -5.18 32.07 -17.30
N VAL A 205 -5.64 32.45 -18.50
CA VAL A 205 -6.75 31.78 -19.19
C VAL A 205 -6.43 30.30 -19.43
N TRP A 206 -5.22 30.00 -19.90
CA TRP A 206 -4.79 28.63 -20.16
C TRP A 206 -4.70 27.79 -18.88
N LEU A 207 -4.13 28.37 -17.82
CA LEU A 207 -4.05 27.76 -16.50
C LEU A 207 -5.45 27.43 -15.96
N VAL A 208 -6.38 28.40 -15.97
CA VAL A 208 -7.75 28.20 -15.49
C VAL A 208 -8.45 27.12 -16.31
N GLY A 209 -8.33 27.15 -17.64
CA GLY A 209 -8.90 26.13 -18.52
C GLY A 209 -8.38 24.72 -18.20
N LEU A 210 -7.06 24.55 -18.11
CA LEU A 210 -6.45 23.27 -17.73
C LEU A 210 -6.88 22.80 -16.34
N LEU A 211 -6.96 23.71 -15.38
CA LEU A 211 -7.34 23.39 -14.01
C LEU A 211 -8.77 22.89 -13.93
N VAL A 212 -9.71 23.59 -14.59
CA VAL A 212 -11.13 23.19 -14.67
C VAL A 212 -11.25 21.81 -15.32
N LEU A 213 -10.59 21.60 -16.47
CA LEU A 213 -10.61 20.29 -17.15
C LEU A 213 -10.02 19.19 -16.27
N THR A 214 -8.91 19.45 -15.58
CA THR A 214 -8.27 18.49 -14.67
C THR A 214 -9.19 18.11 -13.51
N ILE A 215 -9.87 19.08 -12.90
CA ILE A 215 -10.79 18.84 -11.78
C ILE A 215 -12.03 18.06 -12.23
N VAL A 216 -12.58 18.38 -13.41
CA VAL A 216 -13.74 17.65 -13.99
C VAL A 216 -13.37 16.19 -14.26
N GLU A 217 -12.23 15.95 -14.91
CA GLU A 217 -11.72 14.60 -15.19
C GLU A 217 -11.35 13.85 -13.90
N PHE A 218 -10.76 14.53 -12.92
CA PHE A 218 -10.46 13.96 -11.60
C PHE A 218 -11.74 13.48 -10.91
N ARG A 219 -12.80 14.30 -10.90
CA ARG A 219 -14.09 13.94 -10.31
C ARG A 219 -14.68 12.69 -10.98
N ASP A 220 -14.69 12.64 -12.31
CA ASP A 220 -15.23 11.49 -13.04
C ASP A 220 -14.41 10.21 -12.79
N ALA A 221 -13.08 10.31 -12.94
CA ALA A 221 -12.17 9.20 -12.69
C ALA A 221 -12.29 8.68 -11.25
N TYR A 222 -12.34 9.59 -10.26
CA TYR A 222 -12.45 9.24 -8.85
C TYR A 222 -13.76 8.50 -8.57
N ARG A 223 -14.91 9.01 -9.04
CA ARG A 223 -16.22 8.36 -8.83
C ARG A 223 -16.28 6.96 -9.47
N ARG A 224 -15.63 6.76 -10.61
CA ARG A 224 -15.61 5.47 -11.32
C ARG A 224 -14.67 4.46 -10.68
N VAL A 225 -13.51 4.89 -10.18
CA VAL A 225 -12.53 4.03 -9.51
C VAL A 225 -12.97 3.71 -8.07
N HIS A 226 -13.44 4.71 -7.33
CA HIS A 226 -13.78 4.63 -5.90
C HIS A 226 -15.30 4.55 -5.66
N ARG A 227 -15.98 3.61 -6.34
CA ARG A 227 -17.45 3.48 -6.28
C ARG A 227 -18.02 3.33 -4.86
N ARG A 228 -17.22 2.84 -3.91
CA ARG A 228 -17.61 2.60 -2.51
C ARG A 228 -17.41 3.81 -1.58
N SER A 229 -16.66 4.82 -2.00
CA SER A 229 -16.40 6.05 -1.23
C SER A 229 -16.46 7.28 -2.14
N PRO A 230 -17.65 7.65 -2.64
CA PRO A 230 -17.78 8.67 -3.67
C PRO A 230 -17.65 10.10 -3.16
N THR A 231 -17.46 10.34 -1.86
CA THR A 231 -17.41 11.69 -1.28
C THR A 231 -16.00 12.28 -1.21
N GLY A 232 -14.96 11.43 -1.22
CA GLY A 232 -13.56 11.87 -1.03
C GLY A 232 -13.04 12.84 -2.11
N TRP A 233 -13.64 12.87 -3.31
CA TRP A 233 -13.22 13.81 -4.35
C TRP A 233 -13.56 15.27 -4.03
N ARG A 234 -14.55 15.55 -3.17
CA ARG A 234 -14.98 16.93 -2.90
C ARG A 234 -13.89 17.73 -2.20
N THR A 235 -13.39 17.20 -1.09
CA THR A 235 -12.30 17.82 -0.32
C THR A 235 -11.06 17.98 -1.18
N LYS A 236 -10.68 16.94 -1.95
CA LYS A 236 -9.51 17.00 -2.84
C LYS A 236 -9.71 17.96 -4.01
N GLY A 237 -10.91 18.04 -4.58
CA GLY A 237 -11.24 18.98 -5.65
C GLY A 237 -11.15 20.44 -5.20
N VAL A 238 -11.59 20.75 -3.98
CA VAL A 238 -11.40 22.08 -3.39
C VAL A 238 -9.90 22.38 -3.21
N THR A 239 -9.12 21.43 -2.68
CA THR A 239 -7.66 21.61 -2.59
C THR A 239 -7.01 21.85 -3.96
N MET A 240 -7.43 21.12 -5.00
CA MET A 240 -6.94 21.33 -6.38
C MET A 240 -7.34 22.69 -6.94
N MET A 241 -8.54 23.19 -6.64
CA MET A 241 -8.98 24.52 -7.06
C MET A 241 -8.14 25.62 -6.42
N LEU A 242 -7.76 25.45 -5.15
CA LEU A 242 -6.93 26.41 -4.40
C LEU A 242 -5.44 26.26 -4.70
N SER A 243 -4.99 25.07 -5.11
CA SER A 243 -3.58 24.74 -5.36
C SER A 243 -3.42 23.97 -6.67
N PRO A 244 -2.94 24.64 -7.74
CA PRO A 244 -2.62 23.96 -9.00
C PRO A 244 -1.57 22.85 -8.85
N MET A 245 -0.69 22.93 -7.84
CA MET A 245 0.29 21.88 -7.54
C MET A 245 -0.41 20.56 -7.15
N ALA A 246 -1.48 20.64 -6.37
CA ALA A 246 -2.31 19.48 -6.05
C ALA A 246 -3.02 18.91 -7.29
N ALA A 247 -3.39 19.76 -8.25
CA ALA A 247 -4.01 19.34 -9.51
C ALA A 247 -3.04 18.62 -10.45
N ILE A 248 -1.76 19.03 -10.49
CA ILE A 248 -0.70 18.30 -11.21
C ILE A 248 -0.61 16.85 -10.69
N ARG A 249 -0.85 16.62 -9.40
CA ARG A 249 -0.81 15.30 -8.75
C ARG A 249 -2.17 14.60 -8.69
N ALA A 250 -3.19 15.09 -9.39
CA ALA A 250 -4.54 14.52 -9.32
C ALA A 250 -4.60 13.04 -9.73
N TYR A 251 -3.79 12.62 -10.72
CA TYR A 251 -3.70 11.22 -11.13
C TYR A 251 -3.21 10.31 -10.00
N ASP A 252 -2.18 10.73 -9.27
CA ASP A 252 -1.65 10.03 -8.10
C ASP A 252 -2.69 9.89 -7.00
N GLN A 253 -3.48 10.93 -6.75
CA GLN A 253 -4.52 10.90 -5.74
C GLN A 253 -5.61 9.86 -6.07
N VAL A 254 -5.97 9.68 -7.34
CA VAL A 254 -6.89 8.62 -7.77
C VAL A 254 -6.25 7.24 -7.61
N GLY A 255 -4.99 7.09 -8.05
CA GLY A 255 -4.26 5.82 -8.05
C GLY A 255 -3.94 5.30 -6.65
N ARG A 256 -3.58 6.18 -5.71
CA ARG A 256 -3.09 5.86 -4.36
C ARG A 256 -3.94 4.82 -3.65
N LYS A 257 -5.27 4.94 -3.71
CA LYS A 257 -6.20 4.05 -3.00
C LYS A 257 -6.84 3.00 -3.90
N ALA A 258 -6.50 2.95 -5.18
CA ALA A 258 -7.18 2.10 -6.16
C ALA A 258 -7.03 0.60 -5.83
N LEU A 259 -5.94 0.24 -5.16
CA LEU A 259 -5.59 -1.13 -4.76
C LEU A 259 -5.73 -1.39 -3.25
N ALA A 260 -6.39 -0.50 -2.49
CA ALA A 260 -6.54 -0.63 -1.03
C ALA A 260 -7.29 -1.90 -0.58
N GLU A 261 -8.00 -2.59 -1.47
CA GLU A 261 -8.70 -3.85 -1.19
C GLU A 261 -7.91 -5.11 -1.63
N CYS A 262 -6.82 -4.92 -2.36
CA CYS A 262 -5.95 -5.99 -2.82
C CYS A 262 -4.89 -6.25 -1.75
N HIS A 263 -4.49 -7.49 -1.57
CA HIS A 263 -3.33 -7.83 -0.77
C HIS A 263 -2.05 -7.32 -1.46
N PRO A 264 -1.02 -6.86 -0.73
CA PRO A 264 0.23 -6.39 -1.33
C PRO A 264 0.86 -7.39 -2.31
N LEU A 265 0.87 -8.68 -1.98
CA LEU A 265 1.36 -9.75 -2.87
C LEU A 265 0.67 -9.76 -4.25
N ALA A 266 -0.65 -9.60 -4.29
CA ALA A 266 -1.40 -9.60 -5.55
C ALA A 266 -1.18 -8.31 -6.37
N ALA A 267 -0.83 -7.21 -5.71
CA ALA A 267 -0.39 -5.99 -6.37
C ALA A 267 1.02 -6.17 -6.94
N ALA A 268 1.94 -6.71 -6.16
CA ALA A 268 3.32 -6.95 -6.55
C ALA A 268 3.43 -7.85 -7.79
N SER A 269 2.64 -8.93 -7.86
CA SER A 269 2.67 -9.87 -9.01
C SER A 269 2.30 -9.23 -10.36
N LEU A 270 1.68 -8.06 -10.36
CA LEU A 270 1.27 -7.33 -11.56
C LEU A 270 2.06 -6.04 -11.79
N LEU A 271 2.60 -5.45 -10.73
CA LEU A 271 3.28 -4.15 -10.77
C LEU A 271 4.80 -4.28 -10.86
N CYS A 272 5.36 -5.28 -10.20
CA CYS A 272 6.80 -5.50 -10.08
C CYS A 272 7.34 -6.38 -11.21
N GLY A 273 8.63 -6.21 -11.52
CA GLY A 273 9.38 -7.17 -12.33
C GLY A 273 9.58 -8.51 -11.58
N PRO A 274 9.99 -9.59 -12.27
CA PRO A 274 10.13 -10.92 -11.68
C PRO A 274 11.03 -10.98 -10.44
N GLU A 275 12.18 -10.30 -10.49
CA GLU A 275 13.17 -10.23 -9.39
C GLU A 275 12.57 -9.52 -8.16
N ALA A 276 12.12 -8.27 -8.33
CA ALA A 276 11.50 -7.50 -7.25
C ALA A 276 10.24 -8.16 -6.68
N PHE A 277 9.49 -8.90 -7.50
CA PHE A 277 8.36 -9.70 -7.02
C PHE A 277 8.83 -10.87 -6.15
N SER A 278 9.87 -11.61 -6.58
CA SER A 278 10.44 -12.74 -5.84
C SER A 278 11.03 -12.33 -4.49
N GLU A 279 11.78 -11.23 -4.45
CA GLU A 279 12.30 -10.68 -3.18
C GLU A 279 11.16 -10.31 -2.23
N PHE A 280 10.15 -9.62 -2.76
CA PHE A 280 9.02 -9.13 -1.97
C PHE A 280 8.17 -10.26 -1.39
N VAL A 281 7.84 -11.27 -2.20
CA VAL A 281 7.02 -12.41 -1.74
C VAL A 281 7.78 -13.28 -0.74
N GLN A 282 9.09 -13.46 -0.89
CA GLN A 282 9.91 -14.15 0.10
C GLN A 282 9.94 -13.39 1.44
N ALA A 283 10.12 -12.06 1.41
CA ALA A 283 10.11 -11.24 2.61
C ALA A 283 8.74 -11.28 3.32
N GLU A 284 7.65 -11.17 2.54
CA GLU A 284 6.29 -11.19 3.08
C GLU A 284 5.90 -12.58 3.62
N TRP A 285 6.32 -13.66 2.94
CA TRP A 285 6.16 -15.02 3.44
C TRP A 285 6.90 -15.20 4.76
N GLY A 286 8.15 -14.77 4.85
CA GLY A 286 8.96 -14.85 6.08
C GLY A 286 8.31 -14.12 7.25
N ARG A 287 7.80 -12.90 7.05
CA ARG A 287 7.07 -12.15 8.09
C ARG A 287 5.76 -12.81 8.51
N THR A 288 5.06 -13.44 7.57
CA THR A 288 3.76 -14.09 7.83
C THR A 288 3.95 -15.43 8.55
N ALA A 289 4.95 -16.22 8.14
CA ALA A 289 5.25 -17.52 8.71
C ALA A 289 5.95 -17.41 10.07
N PHE A 290 6.82 -16.42 10.25
CA PHE A 290 7.61 -16.20 11.46
C PHE A 290 7.29 -14.81 12.02
N PRO A 291 6.16 -14.66 12.74
CA PRO A 291 5.80 -13.39 13.36
C PRO A 291 6.83 -12.95 14.39
N GLU A 292 6.89 -11.65 14.66
CA GLU A 292 7.80 -11.12 15.68
C GLU A 292 7.29 -11.51 17.06
N PRO A 293 8.16 -11.98 17.97
CA PRO A 293 7.76 -12.27 19.33
C PRO A 293 7.27 -10.99 20.02
N THR A 294 6.01 -10.98 20.40
CA THR A 294 5.46 -9.96 21.28
C THR A 294 5.92 -10.34 22.68
N GLY A 295 6.79 -9.56 23.32
CA GLY A 295 7.33 -9.90 24.66
C GLY A 295 6.27 -10.09 25.77
N ALA A 296 4.99 -9.82 25.48
CA ALA A 296 3.86 -10.10 26.34
C ALA A 296 3.32 -11.54 26.12
N PRO A 297 2.81 -12.20 27.18
CA PRO A 297 2.16 -13.50 27.04
C PRO A 297 0.99 -13.42 26.06
N GLU A 298 1.04 -14.25 25.02
CA GLU A 298 0.00 -14.32 24.00
C GLU A 298 -1.24 -15.02 24.54
N ASP A 299 -2.41 -14.40 24.39
CA ASP A 299 -3.71 -15.05 24.62
C ASP A 299 -3.82 -16.29 23.69
N ALA A 300 -4.02 -17.46 24.29
CA ALA A 300 -4.04 -18.74 23.57
C ALA A 300 -5.11 -18.77 22.46
N ASP A 301 -6.27 -18.16 22.68
CA ASP A 301 -7.33 -18.11 21.68
C ASP A 301 -6.96 -17.16 20.54
N ALA A 302 -6.35 -16.01 20.87
CA ALA A 302 -5.81 -15.09 19.87
C ALA A 302 -4.75 -15.78 18.99
N ALA A 303 -3.85 -16.56 19.61
CA ALA A 303 -2.82 -17.33 18.92
C ALA A 303 -3.42 -18.33 17.92
N VAL A 304 -4.50 -19.03 18.31
CA VAL A 304 -5.21 -19.97 17.43
C VAL A 304 -5.84 -19.25 16.24
N VAL A 305 -6.52 -18.12 16.47
CA VAL A 305 -7.12 -17.31 15.39
C VAL A 305 -6.05 -16.78 14.43
N ARG A 306 -4.95 -16.23 14.97
CA ARG A 306 -3.83 -15.71 14.18
C ARG A 306 -3.16 -16.81 13.35
N ARG A 307 -2.90 -17.98 13.95
CA ARG A 307 -2.31 -19.13 13.26
C ARG A 307 -3.19 -19.64 12.13
N TRP A 308 -4.49 -19.79 12.37
CA TRP A 308 -5.45 -20.21 11.34
C TRP A 308 -5.45 -19.24 10.16
N HIS A 309 -5.51 -17.93 10.42
CA HIS A 309 -5.54 -16.92 9.35
C HIS A 309 -4.21 -16.88 8.58
N ARG A 310 -3.08 -16.94 9.27
CA ARG A 310 -1.74 -16.99 8.65
C ARG A 310 -1.59 -18.22 7.75
N ALA A 311 -2.01 -19.41 8.19
CA ALA A 311 -1.95 -20.61 7.37
C ALA A 311 -2.65 -20.42 6.01
N ARG A 312 -3.85 -19.83 6.00
CA ARG A 312 -4.59 -19.56 4.75
C ARG A 312 -3.98 -18.46 3.89
N LEU A 313 -3.35 -17.46 4.51
CA LEU A 313 -2.56 -16.47 3.78
C LEU A 313 -1.33 -17.10 3.12
N LEU A 314 -0.59 -17.96 3.84
CA LEU A 314 0.59 -18.65 3.33
C LEU A 314 0.24 -19.60 2.18
N GLU A 315 -0.82 -20.38 2.31
CA GLU A 315 -1.34 -21.21 1.21
C GLU A 315 -1.70 -20.37 -0.02
N GLY A 316 -2.36 -19.23 0.18
CA GLY A 316 -2.71 -18.31 -0.91
C GLY A 316 -1.48 -17.63 -1.53
N ALA A 317 -0.48 -17.31 -0.73
CA ALA A 317 0.80 -16.76 -1.18
C ALA A 317 1.58 -17.77 -2.03
N GLN A 318 1.62 -19.04 -1.60
CA GLN A 318 2.24 -20.12 -2.37
C GLN A 318 1.52 -20.31 -3.72
N ARG A 319 0.19 -20.42 -3.73
CA ARG A 319 -0.59 -20.51 -4.98
C ARG A 319 -0.30 -19.34 -5.92
N LEU A 320 -0.13 -18.14 -5.38
CA LEU A 320 0.17 -16.95 -6.15
C LEU A 320 1.60 -16.98 -6.71
N ALA A 321 2.57 -17.48 -5.94
CA ALA A 321 3.94 -17.70 -6.38
C ALA A 321 4.00 -18.73 -7.51
N ASP A 322 3.32 -19.87 -7.37
CA ASP A 322 3.26 -20.94 -8.36
C ASP A 322 2.62 -20.49 -9.69
N GLN A 323 1.62 -19.60 -9.62
CA GLN A 323 0.98 -18.99 -10.79
C GLN A 323 1.78 -17.82 -11.39
N GLY A 324 2.81 -17.35 -10.67
CA GLY A 324 3.60 -16.19 -11.03
C GLY A 324 4.49 -16.42 -12.25
N ARG A 325 5.06 -15.33 -12.77
CA ARG A 325 5.98 -15.37 -13.93
C ARG A 325 7.40 -15.84 -13.57
N SER A 326 7.66 -16.07 -12.28
CA SER A 326 9.01 -16.32 -11.76
C SER A 326 9.40 -17.81 -11.73
N GLY A 327 8.57 -18.69 -12.30
CA GLY A 327 8.73 -20.14 -12.16
C GLY A 327 8.26 -20.63 -10.79
N ALA A 328 8.15 -21.95 -10.62
CA ALA A 328 7.89 -22.53 -9.31
C ALA A 328 9.12 -22.31 -8.42
N PHE A 329 9.00 -21.46 -7.40
CA PHE A 329 10.01 -21.33 -6.37
C PHE A 329 9.40 -21.70 -5.02
N ASP A 330 10.12 -22.53 -4.28
CA ASP A 330 9.72 -22.94 -2.95
C ASP A 330 9.97 -21.78 -1.97
N LEU A 331 8.89 -21.18 -1.45
CA LEU A 331 8.97 -20.08 -0.49
C LEU A 331 9.64 -20.51 0.83
N ALA A 332 9.55 -21.81 1.16
CA ALA A 332 10.14 -22.37 2.36
C ALA A 332 11.62 -22.75 2.18
N ALA A 333 12.12 -22.82 0.95
CA ALA A 333 13.50 -23.18 0.69
C ALA A 333 14.47 -22.15 1.29
N ALA A 334 15.62 -22.65 1.74
CA ALA A 334 16.73 -21.82 2.23
C ALA A 334 17.24 -20.90 1.10
N PRO A 335 17.75 -19.70 1.42
CA PRO A 335 18.42 -18.86 0.42
C PRO A 335 19.69 -19.56 -0.07
N ALA A 336 20.10 -19.29 -1.32
CA ALA A 336 21.41 -19.70 -1.80
C ALA A 336 22.50 -19.05 -0.96
N ALA A 337 23.54 -19.81 -0.60
CA ALA A 337 24.66 -19.30 0.18
C ALA A 337 25.26 -18.06 -0.48
N ILE A 338 25.49 -16.99 0.30
CA ILE A 338 26.23 -15.82 -0.19
C ILE A 338 27.74 -16.11 -0.19
N ASP A 339 28.19 -16.91 0.79
CA ASP A 339 29.58 -17.30 1.00
C ASP A 339 29.62 -18.74 1.55
N ASP A 340 30.72 -19.46 1.34
CA ASP A 340 30.95 -20.83 1.79
C ASP A 340 30.98 -20.93 3.32
N ASP A 341 31.32 -19.83 4.00
CA ASP A 341 31.34 -19.74 5.46
C ASP A 341 29.93 -19.60 6.09
N CYS A 342 28.89 -19.34 5.30
CA CYS A 342 27.52 -19.17 5.80
C CYS A 342 26.88 -20.50 6.19
N GLN A 343 26.69 -20.74 7.48
CA GLN A 343 26.16 -21.99 8.02
C GLN A 343 24.66 -21.95 8.31
N THR A 344 24.12 -20.78 8.66
CA THR A 344 22.72 -20.63 9.04
C THR A 344 22.08 -19.41 8.41
N TYR A 345 20.75 -19.34 8.45
CA TYR A 345 19.97 -18.19 8.02
C TYR A 345 18.76 -17.93 8.91
N CYS A 346 18.30 -16.68 8.95
CA CYS A 346 17.03 -16.33 9.59
C CYS A 346 15.86 -16.60 8.65
N PRO A 347 14.86 -17.43 9.02
CA PRO A 347 13.74 -17.73 8.13
C PRO A 347 12.76 -16.56 7.91
N ARG A 348 12.86 -15.48 8.70
CA ARG A 348 12.04 -14.26 8.55
C ARG A 348 12.66 -13.26 7.58
N CYS A 349 13.88 -12.79 7.85
CA CYS A 349 14.56 -11.75 7.04
C CYS A 349 15.51 -12.32 5.99
N ARG A 350 15.78 -13.64 6.01
CA ARG A 350 16.68 -14.36 5.11
C ARG A 350 18.16 -13.95 5.18
N THR A 351 18.56 -13.12 6.15
CA THR A 351 19.97 -12.84 6.46
C THR A 351 20.68 -14.14 6.83
N GLN A 352 21.88 -14.33 6.28
CA GLN A 352 22.74 -15.49 6.52
C GLN A 352 23.81 -15.17 7.57
N PHE A 353 24.26 -16.19 8.29
CA PHE A 353 25.20 -16.08 9.39
C PHE A 353 26.23 -17.21 9.34
N VAL A 354 27.46 -16.91 9.78
CA VAL A 354 28.58 -17.87 9.86
C VAL A 354 28.56 -18.76 11.10
N ILE A 355 27.56 -18.61 11.97
CA ILE A 355 27.41 -19.40 13.20
C ILE A 355 26.54 -20.63 12.95
N ALA A 356 26.89 -21.74 13.60
CA ALA A 356 26.18 -23.02 13.48
C ALA A 356 24.78 -22.98 14.11
N GLU A 357 24.61 -22.23 15.20
CA GLU A 357 23.35 -22.09 15.95
C GLU A 357 23.23 -20.69 16.54
N GLY A 358 22.00 -20.24 16.77
CA GLY A 358 21.75 -18.94 17.39
C GLY A 358 20.36 -18.39 17.10
N ALA A 359 20.20 -17.09 17.35
CA ALA A 359 18.96 -16.36 17.13
C ALA A 359 19.21 -15.02 16.42
N CYS A 360 18.31 -14.64 15.52
CA CYS A 360 18.38 -13.39 14.77
C CYS A 360 17.93 -12.22 15.64
N GLN A 361 18.89 -11.42 16.14
CA GLN A 361 18.62 -10.25 16.98
C GLN A 361 17.75 -9.18 16.27
N PRO A 362 18.00 -8.81 15.00
CA PRO A 362 17.14 -7.85 14.29
C PRO A 362 15.68 -8.30 14.15
N CYS A 363 15.40 -9.60 14.26
CA CYS A 363 14.07 -10.18 14.14
C CYS A 363 13.47 -10.60 15.49
N GLY A 364 13.96 -10.03 16.60
CA GLY A 364 13.43 -10.30 17.93
C GLY A 364 13.80 -11.68 18.49
N GLY A 365 14.92 -12.25 18.07
CA GLY A 365 15.42 -13.53 18.59
C GLY A 365 14.82 -14.77 17.92
N ILE A 366 14.38 -14.66 16.65
CA ILE A 366 13.92 -15.84 15.90
C ILE A 366 15.07 -16.85 15.73
N PRO A 367 14.87 -18.13 16.09
CA PRO A 367 15.89 -19.17 15.94
C PRO A 367 16.38 -19.29 14.50
N LEU A 368 17.70 -19.37 14.33
CA LEU A 368 18.34 -19.57 13.04
C LEU A 368 18.09 -21.01 12.55
N ARG A 369 17.98 -21.17 11.23
CA ARG A 369 17.88 -22.48 10.58
C ARG A 369 19.18 -22.79 9.86
N PRO A 370 19.61 -24.06 9.81
CA PRO A 370 20.77 -24.45 9.01
C PRO A 370 20.48 -24.09 7.55
N LEU A 371 21.46 -23.45 6.90
CA LEU A 371 21.54 -23.43 5.45
C LEU A 371 21.81 -24.89 5.09
N SER A 372 20.83 -25.59 4.51
CA SER A 372 20.92 -27.04 4.28
C SER A 372 22.28 -27.36 3.67
N ALA A 373 23.09 -28.16 4.39
CA ALA A 373 24.43 -28.50 3.96
C ALA A 373 24.37 -28.99 2.52
N HIS A 374 25.17 -28.39 1.65
CA HIS A 374 25.57 -29.06 0.43
C HIS A 374 26.12 -30.43 0.87
N LEU A 375 25.31 -31.47 0.68
CA LEU A 375 25.75 -32.86 0.63
C LEU A 375 26.42 -33.10 -0.71
#